data_AF-A0A0V1MH50-F1
#
_entry.id   AF-A0A0V1MH50-F1
#
_cell.length_a   1.000
_cell.length_b   1.000
_cell.length_c   1.000
_cell.angle_alpha   90.00
_cell.angle_beta   90.00
_cell.angle_gamma   90.00
#
_symmetry.space_group_name_H-M   'P 1'
#
loop_
_entity.id
_entity.type
_entity.pdbx_description
1 polymer ?
#
loop_
_entity_poly.entity_id
_entity_poly.type
_entity_poly.pdbx_seq_one_letter_code
_entity_poly.pdbx_strand_id
1 'polypeptide(L)'
;MTVCYSNALLHSAMEWHEPSVSSYVVALFALKTLCIYAYYSTDFEVHRNWLAVTHSLPFKRWYYENTSQWTLDYPPGFAWFEYFLSQFARQIDPKMVEISAEPYTSLATVLFQRFTVIITDFVYVMACFIWTNETTYNSSFSFRSWANPCVLGAEFLGALQFL
;
A
#
# COMPACT_ATOMS: atom_id res chain seq x y z
N MET A 1 -14.37 -48.04 2.52
CA MET A 1 -13.02 -47.88 1.93
C MET A 1 -13.00 -47.04 0.66
N THR A 2 -14.09 -46.95 -0.12
CA THR A 2 -14.13 -46.18 -1.38
C THR A 2 -14.16 -44.65 -1.20
N VAL A 3 -14.66 -44.13 -0.07
CA VAL A 3 -14.84 -42.68 0.16
C VAL A 3 -13.51 -41.95 0.46
N CYS A 4 -12.55 -42.58 1.17
CA CYS A 4 -11.26 -41.95 1.46
C CYS A 4 -10.34 -41.83 0.24
N TYR A 5 -10.41 -42.78 -0.70
CA TYR A 5 -9.57 -42.78 -1.90
C TYR A 5 -9.96 -41.66 -2.88
N SER A 6 -11.25 -41.32 -2.93
CA SER A 6 -11.77 -40.25 -3.79
C SER A 6 -11.27 -38.86 -3.36
N ASN A 7 -11.17 -38.60 -2.05
CA ASN A 7 -10.67 -37.32 -1.53
C ASN A 7 -9.15 -37.18 -1.67
N ALA A 8 -8.40 -38.28 -1.52
CA ALA A 8 -6.96 -38.28 -1.75
C ALA A 8 -6.59 -38.02 -3.22
N LEU A 9 -7.35 -38.61 -4.16
CA LEU A 9 -7.15 -38.38 -5.60
C LEU A 9 -7.52 -36.95 -6.04
N LEU A 10 -8.56 -36.37 -5.45
CA LEU A 10 -8.93 -34.95 -5.68
C LEU A 10 -7.87 -33.98 -5.15
N HIS A 11 -7.26 -34.26 -4.00
CA HIS A 11 -6.16 -33.45 -3.48
C HIS A 11 -4.87 -33.56 -4.31
N SER A 12 -4.59 -34.73 -4.92
CA SER A 12 -3.46 -34.87 -5.85
C SER A 12 -3.73 -34.31 -7.25
N ALA A 13 -5.00 -34.10 -7.63
CA ALA A 13 -5.38 -33.56 -8.95
C ALA A 13 -5.41 -32.01 -8.97
N MET A 14 -5.40 -31.37 -7.80
CA MET A 14 -5.35 -29.92 -7.62
C MET A 14 -4.08 -29.55 -6.87
N GLU A 15 -2.94 -29.70 -7.53
CA GLU A 15 -1.66 -29.14 -7.10
C GLU A 15 -1.73 -27.62 -7.36
N TRP A 16 -2.25 -26.87 -6.39
CA TRP A 16 -2.28 -25.41 -6.47
C TRP A 16 -0.85 -24.89 -6.38
N HIS A 17 -0.33 -24.39 -7.50
CA HIS A 17 0.93 -23.66 -7.47
C HIS A 17 0.70 -22.35 -6.72
N GLU A 18 1.24 -22.26 -5.50
CA GLU A 18 1.21 -21.02 -4.73
C GLU A 18 1.90 -19.89 -5.53
N PRO A 19 1.19 -18.82 -5.89
CA PRO A 19 1.75 -17.74 -6.69
C PRO A 19 2.87 -17.01 -5.92
N SER A 20 3.96 -16.69 -6.62
CA SER A 20 5.08 -15.94 -6.05
C SER A 20 4.66 -14.51 -5.69
N VAL A 21 5.32 -13.89 -4.70
CA VAL A 21 5.11 -12.47 -4.35
C VAL A 21 5.21 -11.56 -5.59
N SER A 22 6.16 -11.84 -6.49
CA SER A 22 6.32 -11.10 -7.74
C SER A 22 5.09 -11.12 -8.64
N SER A 23 4.35 -12.23 -8.68
CA SER A 23 3.13 -12.35 -9.50
C SER A 23 2.01 -11.45 -8.99
N TYR A 24 1.84 -11.34 -7.67
CA TYR A 24 0.90 -10.40 -7.07
C TYR A 24 1.27 -8.94 -7.36
N VAL A 25 2.55 -8.60 -7.27
CA VAL A 25 3.03 -7.23 -7.58
C VAL A 25 2.73 -6.85 -9.03
N VAL A 26 3.04 -7.74 -9.98
CA VAL A 26 2.74 -7.52 -11.40
C VAL A 26 1.24 -7.38 -11.63
N ALA A 27 0.42 -8.23 -11.01
CA ALA A 27 -1.04 -8.16 -11.13
C ALA A 27 -1.60 -6.84 -10.59
N LEU A 28 -1.16 -6.39 -9.42
CA LEU A 28 -1.59 -5.12 -8.82
C LEU A 28 -1.14 -3.91 -9.64
N PHE A 29 0.09 -3.93 -10.16
CA PHE A 29 0.58 -2.87 -11.04
C PHE A 29 -0.22 -2.80 -12.34
N ALA A 30 -0.47 -3.94 -12.99
CA ALA A 30 -1.27 -4.03 -14.21
C ALA A 30 -2.72 -3.58 -13.98
N LEU A 31 -3.32 -3.95 -12.84
CA LEU A 31 -4.66 -3.49 -12.50
C LEU A 31 -4.69 -1.97 -12.29
N LYS A 32 -3.72 -1.39 -11.60
CA LYS A 32 -3.64 0.07 -11.38
C LYS A 32 -3.43 0.85 -12.67
N THR A 33 -2.57 0.36 -13.58
CA THR A 33 -2.36 1.00 -14.88
C THR A 33 -3.59 0.89 -15.77
N LEU A 34 -4.32 -0.22 -15.74
CA LEU A 34 -5.60 -0.37 -16.42
C LEU A 34 -6.64 0.64 -15.92
N CYS A 35 -6.66 0.88 -14.60
CA CYS A 35 -7.59 1.82 -13.96
C CYS A 35 -7.16 3.30 -14.01
N ILE A 36 -6.13 3.66 -14.79
CA ILE A 36 -5.61 5.03 -14.80
C ILE A 36 -6.63 6.08 -15.31
N TYR A 37 -7.53 5.68 -16.21
CA TYR A 37 -8.60 6.53 -16.73
C TYR A 37 -9.95 6.32 -16.04
N ALA A 38 -10.00 5.50 -14.98
CA ALA A 38 -11.21 5.32 -14.20
C ALA A 38 -11.55 6.60 -13.41
N TYR A 39 -12.76 6.63 -12.86
CA TYR A 39 -13.19 7.65 -11.91
C TYR A 39 -12.22 7.74 -10.71
N TYR A 40 -12.09 8.92 -10.11
CA TYR A 40 -11.31 9.17 -8.90
C TYR A 40 -12.22 9.57 -7.74
N SER A 41 -11.84 9.27 -6.50
CA SER A 41 -12.65 9.56 -5.31
C SER A 41 -12.66 11.06 -4.97
N THR A 42 -13.46 11.41 -3.96
CA THR A 42 -13.52 12.76 -3.38
C THR A 42 -12.18 13.22 -2.79
N ASP A 43 -11.29 12.30 -2.44
CA ASP A 43 -9.99 12.60 -1.83
C ASP A 43 -8.95 13.09 -2.85
N PHE A 44 -9.22 12.96 -4.15
CA PHE A 44 -8.35 13.46 -5.20
C PHE A 44 -7.99 14.94 -5.00
N GLU A 45 -9.02 15.72 -4.70
CA GLU A 45 -8.91 17.15 -4.53
C GLU A 45 -8.27 17.50 -3.16
N VAL A 46 -8.47 16.67 -2.14
CA VAL A 46 -7.78 16.78 -0.85
C VAL A 46 -6.26 16.74 -1.05
N HIS A 47 -5.76 15.71 -1.74
CA HIS A 47 -4.33 15.57 -2.00
C HIS A 47 -3.81 16.68 -2.94
N ARG A 48 -4.60 17.13 -3.92
CA ARG A 48 -4.26 18.29 -4.75
C ARG A 48 -4.04 19.52 -3.89
N ASN A 49 -4.96 19.82 -2.98
CA ASN A 49 -4.82 20.98 -2.10
C ASN A 49 -3.63 20.85 -1.14
N TRP A 50 -3.33 19.65 -0.63
CA TRP A 50 -2.16 19.44 0.21
C TRP A 50 -0.84 19.69 -0.54
N LEU A 51 -0.74 19.27 -1.81
CA LEU A 51 0.40 19.63 -2.67
C LEU A 51 0.51 21.16 -2.83
N ALA A 52 -0.60 21.86 -3.01
CA ALA A 52 -0.61 23.32 -3.12
C ALA A 52 -0.18 24.03 -1.83
N VAL A 53 -0.74 23.62 -0.69
CA VAL A 53 -0.44 24.18 0.64
C VAL A 53 1.04 23.99 0.97
N THR A 54 1.54 22.76 0.80
CA THR A 54 2.92 22.43 1.18
C THR A 54 3.94 23.14 0.28
N HIS A 55 3.67 23.25 -1.02
CA HIS A 55 4.54 23.94 -1.98
C HIS A 55 4.56 25.46 -1.78
N SER A 56 3.38 26.07 -1.64
CA SER A 56 3.22 27.52 -1.79
C SER A 56 3.40 28.29 -0.49
N LEU A 57 3.37 27.61 0.66
CA LEU A 57 3.49 28.25 1.97
C LEU A 57 4.73 27.78 2.75
N PRO A 58 5.29 28.65 3.61
CA PRO A 58 6.30 28.22 4.57
C PRO A 58 5.70 27.23 5.58
N PHE A 59 6.50 26.25 6.03
CA PHE A 59 6.05 25.14 6.90
C PHE A 59 5.23 25.57 8.13
N LYS A 60 5.52 26.76 8.70
CA LYS A 60 4.82 27.31 9.87
C LYS A 60 3.34 27.61 9.59
N ARG A 61 2.93 27.67 8.32
CA ARG A 61 1.58 28.04 7.88
C ARG A 61 0.78 26.87 7.30
N TRP A 62 1.39 25.69 7.10
CA TRP A 62 0.72 24.56 6.46
C TRP A 62 -0.61 24.17 7.12
N TYR A 63 -0.68 24.23 8.45
CA TYR A 63 -1.85 23.82 9.24
C TYR A 63 -2.80 24.98 9.58
N TYR A 64 -2.52 26.20 9.11
CA TYR A 64 -3.34 27.38 9.37
C TYR A 64 -3.98 27.95 8.10
N GLU A 65 -3.66 27.36 6.95
CA GLU A 65 -4.24 27.75 5.67
C GLU A 65 -5.69 27.26 5.57
N ASN A 66 -6.62 28.17 5.26
CA ASN A 66 -8.06 27.90 5.28
C ASN A 66 -8.80 28.47 4.04
N THR A 67 -8.08 28.83 2.98
CA THR A 67 -8.71 29.28 1.72
C THR A 67 -9.61 28.20 1.12
N SER A 68 -9.24 26.94 1.27
CA SER A 68 -10.02 25.79 0.80
C SER A 68 -10.62 25.02 1.98
N GLN A 69 -11.73 24.32 1.73
CA GLN A 69 -12.34 23.41 2.71
C GLN A 69 -11.46 22.19 3.03
N TRP A 70 -10.52 21.84 2.14
CA TRP A 70 -9.65 20.67 2.29
C TRP A 70 -8.36 21.04 3.05
N THR A 71 -8.46 21.28 4.34
CA THR A 71 -7.31 21.63 5.19
C THR A 71 -6.32 20.46 5.31
N LEU A 72 -5.07 20.79 5.63
CA LEU A 72 -4.04 19.78 5.87
C LEU A 72 -4.21 19.18 7.26
N ASP A 73 -4.78 17.97 7.33
CA ASP A 73 -5.17 17.34 8.60
C ASP A 73 -4.30 16.13 8.98
N TYR A 74 -3.28 15.81 8.17
CA TYR A 74 -2.39 14.66 8.41
C TYR A 74 -1.14 15.01 9.25
N PRO A 75 -0.52 14.01 9.92
CA PRO A 75 0.69 14.22 10.70
C PRO A 75 1.85 14.84 9.88
N PRO A 76 2.78 15.57 10.53
CA PRO A 76 3.86 16.29 9.83
C PRO A 76 4.73 15.44 8.91
N GLY A 77 4.95 14.16 9.24
CA GLY A 77 5.71 13.25 8.36
C GLY A 77 5.09 13.09 6.97
N PHE A 78 3.76 13.02 6.91
CA PHE A 78 3.03 12.95 5.65
C PHE A 78 3.02 14.31 4.93
N ALA A 79 2.90 15.41 5.66
CA ALA A 79 3.00 16.75 5.08
C ALA A 79 4.36 17.00 4.40
N TRP A 80 5.46 16.50 4.97
CA TRP A 80 6.77 16.56 4.33
C TRP A 80 6.87 15.67 3.09
N PHE A 81 6.18 14.54 3.08
CA PHE A 81 6.08 13.69 1.90
C PHE A 81 5.33 14.41 0.77
N GLU A 82 4.18 15.04 1.07
CA GLU A 82 3.46 15.88 0.11
C GLU A 82 4.31 17.06 -0.37
N TYR A 83 5.07 17.72 0.53
CA TYR A 83 6.01 18.77 0.16
C TYR A 83 7.05 18.28 -0.86
N PHE A 84 7.63 17.10 -0.65
CA PHE A 84 8.59 16.48 -1.57
C PHE A 84 7.95 16.23 -2.94
N LEU A 85 6.76 15.63 -2.98
CA LEU A 85 6.02 15.41 -4.23
C LEU A 85 5.70 16.74 -4.93
N SER A 86 5.36 17.77 -4.16
CA SER A 86 4.95 19.06 -4.69
C SER A 86 6.04 19.76 -5.52
N GLN A 87 7.32 19.47 -5.24
CA GLN A 87 8.45 20.00 -6.02
C GLN A 87 8.42 19.52 -7.47
N PHE A 88 8.01 18.26 -7.70
CA PHE A 88 7.81 17.70 -9.04
C PHE A 88 6.46 18.10 -9.62
N ALA A 89 5.44 18.21 -8.76
CA ALA A 89 4.09 18.62 -9.14
C ALA A 89 4.11 19.96 -9.88
N ARG A 90 4.85 20.95 -9.34
CA ARG A 90 5.01 22.28 -9.96
C ARG A 90 5.61 22.24 -11.36
N GLN A 91 6.47 21.27 -11.65
CA GLN A 91 7.13 21.13 -12.97
C GLN A 91 6.17 20.53 -14.01
N ILE A 92 5.23 19.69 -13.58
CA ILE A 92 4.30 18.98 -14.47
C ILE A 92 3.06 19.81 -14.75
N ASP A 93 2.46 20.38 -13.70
CA ASP A 93 1.33 21.28 -13.81
C ASP A 93 1.46 22.43 -12.79
N PRO A 94 1.89 23.63 -13.21
CA PRO A 94 2.06 24.75 -12.31
C PRO A 94 0.79 25.15 -11.55
N LYS A 95 -0.40 24.88 -12.10
CA LYS A 95 -1.70 25.20 -11.48
C LYS A 95 -2.11 24.20 -10.41
N MET A 96 -1.58 22.98 -10.46
CA MET A 96 -1.85 21.95 -9.44
C MET A 96 -1.41 22.38 -8.04
N VAL A 97 -0.38 23.22 -7.94
CA VAL A 97 0.17 23.71 -6.67
C VAL A 97 -0.32 25.12 -6.30
N GLU A 98 -1.29 25.66 -7.03
CA GLU A 98 -1.93 26.93 -6.68
C GLU A 98 -3.03 26.71 -5.64
N ILE A 99 -3.00 27.52 -4.59
CA ILE A 99 -4.02 27.49 -3.54
C ILE A 99 -5.28 28.15 -4.11
N SER A 100 -6.39 27.43 -4.07
CA SER A 100 -7.69 27.86 -4.59
C SER A 100 -8.81 27.31 -3.71
N ALA A 101 -9.86 28.10 -3.51
CA ALA A 101 -11.07 27.65 -2.83
C ALA A 101 -11.85 26.62 -3.66
N GLU A 102 -11.86 26.81 -4.99
CA GLU A 102 -12.52 25.92 -5.93
C GLU A 102 -11.62 24.73 -6.30
N PRO A 103 -12.23 23.55 -6.58
CA PRO A 103 -11.51 22.37 -7.03
C PRO A 103 -10.83 22.61 -8.38
N TYR A 104 -9.68 21.97 -8.57
CA TYR A 104 -8.91 22.07 -9.81
C TYR A 104 -8.51 20.68 -10.27
N THR A 105 -8.95 20.34 -11.47
CA THR A 105 -8.61 19.07 -12.12
C THR A 105 -8.10 19.35 -13.52
N SER A 106 -6.92 18.82 -13.82
CA SER A 106 -6.39 18.67 -15.16
C SER A 106 -6.00 17.21 -15.41
N LEU A 107 -5.91 16.80 -16.68
CA LEU A 107 -5.42 15.46 -17.01
C LEU A 107 -4.00 15.23 -16.45
N ALA A 108 -3.15 16.26 -16.49
CA ALA A 108 -1.80 16.20 -15.93
C ALA A 108 -1.81 15.96 -14.42
N THR A 109 -2.69 16.65 -13.69
CA THR A 109 -2.87 16.48 -12.24
C THR A 109 -3.37 15.07 -11.90
N VAL A 110 -4.33 14.54 -12.67
CA VAL A 110 -4.84 13.17 -12.50
C VAL A 110 -3.73 12.15 -12.71
N LEU A 111 -2.98 12.26 -13.79
CA LEU A 111 -1.87 11.35 -14.07
C LEU A 111 -0.79 11.45 -13.00
N PHE A 112 -0.42 12.66 -12.57
CA PHE A 112 0.59 12.89 -11.54
C PHE A 112 0.25 12.17 -10.23
N GLN A 113 -0.95 12.39 -9.68
CA GLN A 113 -1.36 11.74 -8.44
C GLN A 113 -1.42 10.21 -8.58
N ARG A 114 -1.91 9.69 -9.71
CA ARG A 114 -1.95 8.23 -9.93
C ARG A 114 -0.56 7.62 -10.01
N PHE A 115 0.37 8.26 -10.71
CA PHE A 115 1.75 7.77 -10.80
C PHE A 115 2.47 7.83 -9.48
N THR A 116 2.29 8.89 -8.69
CA THR A 116 2.91 9.00 -7.36
C THR A 116 2.41 7.91 -6.40
N VAL A 117 1.11 7.58 -6.42
CA VAL A 117 0.56 6.44 -5.67
C VAL A 117 1.19 5.12 -6.14
N ILE A 118 1.22 4.86 -7.45
CA ILE A 118 1.80 3.62 -7.99
C ILE A 118 3.28 3.47 -7.60
N ILE A 119 4.07 4.54 -7.69
CA ILE A 119 5.49 4.55 -7.35
C ILE A 119 5.68 4.29 -5.86
N THR A 120 4.91 4.95 -5.00
CA THR A 120 5.05 4.82 -3.55
C THR A 120 4.59 3.46 -3.03
N ASP A 121 3.55 2.88 -3.64
CA ASP A 121 3.16 1.50 -3.39
C ASP A 121 4.26 0.51 -3.78
N PHE A 122 4.93 0.73 -4.92
CA PHE A 122 6.05 -0.10 -5.33
C PHE A 122 7.21 -0.02 -4.32
N VAL A 123 7.57 1.20 -3.89
CA VAL A 123 8.59 1.41 -2.85
C VAL A 123 8.21 0.70 -1.55
N TYR A 124 6.95 0.80 -1.12
CA TYR A 124 6.44 0.12 0.07
C TYR A 124 6.59 -1.40 -0.03
N VAL A 125 6.18 -2.01 -1.15
CA VAL A 125 6.30 -3.45 -1.36
C VAL A 125 7.77 -3.89 -1.38
N MET A 126 8.66 -3.12 -2.00
CA MET A 126 10.10 -3.42 -1.98
C MET A 126 10.68 -3.35 -0.57
N ALA A 127 10.28 -2.35 0.22
CA ALA A 127 10.70 -2.23 1.61
C ALA A 127 10.23 -3.43 2.45
N CYS A 128 8.98 -3.88 2.29
CA CYS A 128 8.47 -5.09 2.92
C CYS A 128 9.26 -6.33 2.49
N PHE A 129 9.54 -6.49 1.20
CA PHE A 129 10.29 -7.63 0.68
C PHE A 129 11.70 -7.72 1.26
N ILE A 130 12.43 -6.59 1.29
CA ILE A 130 13.77 -6.50 1.90
C ILE A 130 13.69 -6.86 3.38
N TRP A 131 12.76 -6.25 4.12
CA TRP A 131 12.59 -6.52 5.55
C TRP A 131 12.32 -7.99 5.85
N THR A 132 11.45 -8.64 5.07
CA THR A 132 11.14 -10.07 5.25
C THR A 132 12.33 -10.96 4.94
N ASN A 133 13.13 -10.61 3.93
CA ASN A 133 14.32 -11.39 3.56
C ASN A 133 15.44 -11.23 4.57
N GLU A 134 15.66 -10.03 5.09
CA GLU A 134 16.61 -9.77 6.18
C GLU A 134 16.20 -10.49 7.46
N THR A 135 14.90 -10.48 7.79
CA THR A 135 14.39 -11.22 8.95
C THR A 135 14.55 -12.73 8.76
N THR A 136 14.36 -13.26 7.55
CA THR A 136 14.59 -14.68 7.23
C THR A 136 16.07 -15.06 7.31
N TYR A 137 16.98 -14.17 6.89
CA TYR A 137 18.42 -14.35 7.05
C TYR A 137 18.83 -14.32 8.54
N ASN A 138 18.35 -13.34 9.31
CA ASN A 138 18.69 -13.20 10.73
C ASN A 138 18.01 -14.23 11.64
N SER A 139 16.86 -14.77 11.25
CA SER A 139 16.16 -15.87 11.96
C SER A 139 16.68 -17.27 11.59
N SER A 140 17.72 -17.38 10.75
CA SER A 140 18.49 -18.62 10.63
C SER A 140 19.21 -18.98 11.95
N PHE A 141 19.23 -18.08 12.93
CA PHE A 141 19.33 -18.44 14.35
C PHE A 141 17.93 -18.80 14.93
N SER A 142 17.56 -20.07 14.73
CA SER A 142 16.48 -20.81 15.42
C SER A 142 15.02 -20.31 15.27
N PHE A 143 14.40 -20.59 14.12
CA PHE A 143 12.95 -20.83 14.02
C PHE A 143 12.66 -22.21 13.42
N ARG A 144 13.25 -23.26 14.00
CA ARG A 144 12.97 -24.67 13.62
C ARG A 144 12.13 -25.43 14.66
N SER A 145 11.48 -24.72 15.59
CA SER A 145 10.69 -25.34 16.67
C SER A 145 9.17 -25.31 16.46
N TRP A 146 8.62 -24.40 15.63
CA TRP A 146 7.17 -24.23 15.49
C TRP A 146 6.55 -24.88 14.24
N ALA A 147 7.37 -25.44 13.35
CA ALA A 147 6.91 -26.09 12.11
C ALA A 147 7.04 -27.64 12.14
N ASN A 148 7.06 -28.25 13.34
CA ASN A 148 7.01 -29.71 13.48
C ASN A 148 5.56 -30.14 13.75
N PRO A 149 4.88 -30.84 12.81
CA PRO A 149 3.53 -31.35 13.02
C PRO A 149 3.43 -32.32 14.22
N CYS A 150 4.55 -32.86 14.69
CA CYS A 150 4.61 -33.73 15.87
C CYS A 150 4.41 -33.00 17.21
N VAL A 151 4.64 -31.68 17.30
CA VAL A 151 4.49 -30.95 18.58
C VAL A 151 3.05 -30.48 18.81
N LEU A 152 2.29 -30.26 17.73
CA LEU A 152 0.86 -29.90 17.79
C LEU A 152 -0.05 -31.04 18.32
N GLY A 153 0.45 -32.28 18.36
CA GLY A 153 -0.27 -33.41 18.95
C GLY A 153 -0.25 -33.46 20.48
N ALA A 154 0.65 -32.72 21.14
CA ALA A 154 0.81 -32.77 22.59
C ALA A 154 -0.03 -31.71 23.35
N GLU A 155 -0.40 -30.60 22.71
CA GLU A 155 -1.18 -29.54 23.37
C GLU A 155 -2.70 -29.73 23.25
N PHE A 156 -3.17 -30.50 22.26
CA PHE A 156 -4.61 -30.71 22.04
C PHE A 156 -5.28 -31.65 23.06
N LEU A 157 -4.49 -32.36 23.88
CA LEU A 157 -5.00 -33.18 24.99
C LEU A 157 -4.99 -32.45 26.35
N GLY A 158 -4.39 -31.25 26.44
CA GLY A 158 -4.37 -30.44 27.66
C GLY A 158 -5.55 -29.47 27.81
N ALA A 159 -6.24 -29.14 26.72
CA ALA A 159 -7.31 -28.14 26.72
C ALA A 159 -8.72 -28.70 27.04
N LEU A 160 -8.87 -30.02 27.23
CA LEU A 160 -10.16 -30.66 27.56
C LEU A 160 -10.35 -30.96 29.06
N GLN A 161 -9.55 -30.34 29.94
CA GLN A 161 -9.69 -30.48 31.39
C GLN A 161 -9.93 -29.17 32.15
N PHE A 162 -10.08 -28.04 31.44
CA PHE A 162 -10.59 -26.79 32.01
C PHE A 162 -11.43 -26.01 30.98
N LEU A 163 -12.54 -26.63 30.56
CA LEU A 163 -13.89 -26.06 30.36
C LEU A 163 -14.77 -27.08 29.65
#